data_AF-A0A4Q9G1S1-F1
#
_entry.id   AF-A0A4Q9G1S1-F1
#
_cell.length_a   1.000
_cell.length_b   1.000
_cell.length_c   1.000
_cell.angle_alpha   90.00
_cell.angle_beta   90.00
_cell.angle_gamma   90.00
#
_symmetry.space_group_name_H-M   'P 1'
#
loop_
_entity.id
_entity.type
_entity.pdbx_description
1 polymer ?
#
loop_
_entity_poly.entity_id
_entity_poly.type
_entity_poly.pdbx_seq_one_letter_code
_entity_poly.pdbx_strand_id
1 'polypeptide(L)'
;MKPAHKSLLDAVQDALVAGDASLTLARIELLAKRLERDRITPEARAEFEAALLHLRRLAEDSARGTQRAIDQIKDILATARTLQTYDSTGRRRQTATAADLPQRF
;
A
#
# COMPACT_ATOMS: atom_id res chain seq x y z
N MET A 1 12.98 -1.99 -24.66
CA MET A 1 13.65 -2.09 -23.33
C MET A 1 14.48 -3.37 -23.23
N LYS A 2 15.67 -3.35 -22.58
CA LYS A 2 16.49 -4.57 -22.37
C LYS A 2 15.82 -5.49 -21.33
N PRO A 3 15.94 -6.83 -21.43
CA PRO A 3 15.30 -7.76 -20.49
C PRO A 3 15.77 -7.58 -19.04
N ALA A 4 17.04 -7.24 -18.84
CA ALA A 4 17.59 -6.94 -17.53
C ALA A 4 16.94 -5.72 -16.85
N HIS A 5 16.52 -4.74 -17.64
CA HIS A 5 15.85 -3.54 -17.12
C HIS A 5 14.41 -3.82 -16.71
N LYS A 6 13.70 -4.63 -17.52
CA LYS A 6 12.35 -5.08 -17.21
C LYS A 6 12.31 -5.82 -15.87
N SER A 7 13.22 -6.80 -15.70
CA SER A 7 13.31 -7.58 -14.45
C SER A 7 13.58 -6.71 -13.22
N LEU A 8 14.34 -5.62 -13.36
CA LEU A 8 14.56 -4.68 -12.25
C LEU A 8 13.32 -3.85 -11.93
N LEU A 9 12.55 -3.42 -12.94
CA LEU A 9 11.28 -2.73 -12.74
C LEU A 9 10.25 -3.65 -12.07
N ASP A 10 10.15 -4.89 -12.53
CA ASP A 10 9.27 -5.91 -11.92
C ASP A 10 9.66 -6.12 -10.44
N ALA A 11 10.96 -6.20 -10.13
CA ALA A 11 11.42 -6.34 -8.75
C ALA A 11 11.15 -5.11 -7.86
N VAL A 12 11.12 -3.90 -8.43
CA VAL A 12 10.68 -2.69 -7.71
C VAL A 12 9.18 -2.76 -7.44
N GLN A 13 8.39 -3.20 -8.42
CA GLN A 13 6.95 -3.37 -8.28
C GLN A 13 6.60 -4.38 -7.18
N ASP A 14 7.26 -5.54 -7.17
CA ASP A 14 7.04 -6.59 -6.18
C ASP A 14 7.33 -6.10 -4.75
N ALA A 15 8.45 -5.38 -4.56
CA ALA A 15 8.81 -4.80 -3.27
C ALA A 15 7.79 -3.75 -2.81
N LEU A 16 7.24 -2.97 -3.75
CA LEU A 16 6.25 -1.95 -3.47
C LEU A 16 4.89 -2.55 -3.08
N VAL A 17 4.47 -3.62 -3.76
CA VAL A 17 3.26 -4.38 -3.41
C VAL A 17 3.42 -5.06 -2.05
N ALA A 18 4.61 -5.54 -1.72
CA ALA A 18 4.92 -6.10 -0.40
C ALA A 18 4.92 -5.05 0.74
N GLY A 19 4.91 -3.75 0.42
CA GLY A 19 4.98 -2.67 1.40
C GLY A 19 6.35 -2.52 2.07
N ASP A 20 7.40 -3.13 1.51
CA ASP A 20 8.76 -3.04 2.05
C ASP A 20 9.48 -1.83 1.46
N ALA A 21 9.45 -0.72 2.21
CA ALA A 21 10.06 0.54 1.79
C ALA A 21 11.59 0.44 1.65
N SER A 22 12.26 -0.32 2.51
CA SER A 22 13.71 -0.48 2.48
C SER A 22 14.16 -1.29 1.27
N LEU A 23 13.47 -2.40 0.98
CA LEU A 23 13.72 -3.20 -0.21
C LEU A 23 13.40 -2.42 -1.48
N THR A 24 12.29 -1.67 -1.50
CA THR A 24 11.91 -0.83 -2.64
C THR A 24 13.00 0.18 -2.97
N LEU A 25 13.52 0.90 -1.96
CA LEU A 25 14.61 1.86 -2.15
C LEU A 25 15.87 1.20 -2.72
N ALA A 26 16.30 0.07 -2.14
CA ALA A 26 17.47 -0.67 -2.63
C ALA A 26 17.32 -1.11 -4.10
N ARG A 27 16.12 -1.52 -4.52
CA ARG A 27 15.82 -1.91 -5.91
C ARG A 27 15.83 -0.71 -6.86
N ILE A 28 15.32 0.44 -6.43
CA ILE A 28 15.38 1.69 -7.20
C ILE A 28 16.83 2.13 -7.41
N GLU A 29 17.66 2.10 -6.36
CA GLU A 29 19.09 2.44 -6.47
C GLU A 29 19.84 1.52 -7.44
N LEU A 30 19.55 0.22 -7.40
CA LEU A 30 20.12 -0.76 -8.32
C LEU A 30 19.71 -0.48 -9.78
N LEU A 31 18.43 -0.15 -10.00
CA LEU A 31 17.92 0.26 -11.29
C LEU A 31 18.64 1.52 -11.80
N ALA A 32 18.77 2.55 -10.97
CA ALA A 32 19.45 3.80 -11.33
C ALA A 32 20.91 3.56 -11.74
N LYS A 33 21.69 2.83 -10.94
CA LYS A 33 23.08 2.47 -11.26
C LYS A 33 23.18 1.69 -12.59
N ARG A 34 22.21 0.81 -12.85
CA ARG A 34 22.19 0.02 -14.09
C ARG A 34 21.90 0.89 -15.31
N LEU A 35 20.99 1.85 -15.16
CA LEU A 35 20.60 2.78 -16.21
C LEU A 35 21.73 3.74 -16.60
N GLU A 36 22.43 4.29 -15.60
CA GLU A 36 23.61 5.14 -15.82
C GLU A 36 24.70 4.41 -16.61
N ARG A 37 24.97 3.16 -16.25
CA ARG A 37 26.00 2.34 -16.88
C ARG A 37 25.65 1.94 -18.32
N ASP A 38 24.38 1.59 -18.56
CA ASP A 38 23.96 0.99 -19.82
C ASP A 38 23.64 2.02 -20.92
N ARG A 39 23.74 3.34 -20.63
CA ARG A 39 23.43 4.51 -21.49
C ARG A 39 22.17 4.31 -22.33
N ILE A 40 21.03 4.71 -21.77
CA ILE A 40 19.69 4.52 -22.36
C ILE A 40 19.56 5.27 -23.70
N THR A 41 18.98 4.63 -24.71
CA THR A 41 18.61 5.29 -25.97
C THR A 41 17.34 6.15 -25.77
N PRO A 42 17.08 7.16 -26.63
CA PRO A 42 15.90 8.00 -26.53
C PRO A 42 14.58 7.22 -26.56
N GLU A 43 14.49 6.15 -27.34
CA GLU A 43 13.31 5.30 -27.47
C GLU A 43 13.07 4.49 -26.19
N ALA A 44 14.12 3.92 -25.62
CA ALA A 44 14.03 3.19 -24.35
C ALA A 44 13.69 4.13 -23.19
N ARG A 45 14.10 5.40 -23.25
CA ARG A 45 13.76 6.41 -22.24
C ARG A 45 12.25 6.63 -22.12
N ALA A 46 11.52 6.69 -23.23
CA ALA A 46 10.06 6.84 -23.21
C ALA A 46 9.36 5.64 -22.54
N GLU A 47 9.82 4.42 -22.81
CA GLU A 47 9.32 3.22 -22.15
C GLU A 47 9.60 3.23 -20.64
N PHE A 48 10.77 3.71 -20.23
CA PHE A 48 11.11 3.87 -18.82
C PHE A 48 10.28 4.92 -18.11
N GLU A 49 10.06 6.07 -18.75
CA GLU A 49 9.24 7.15 -18.18
C GLU A 49 7.81 6.66 -17.93
N ALA A 50 7.24 5.89 -18.87
CA ALA A 50 5.93 5.27 -18.68
C ALA A 50 5.91 4.26 -17.51
N ALA A 51 6.93 3.41 -17.40
CA ALA A 51 7.04 2.43 -16.31
C ALA A 51 7.22 3.10 -14.94
N LEU A 52 8.03 4.15 -14.85
CA LEU A 52 8.22 4.92 -13.61
C LEU A 52 6.94 5.66 -13.20
N LEU A 53 6.19 6.20 -14.16
CA LEU A 53 4.89 6.82 -13.89
C LEU A 53 3.90 5.79 -13.31
N HIS A 54 3.90 4.57 -13.85
CA HIS A 54 3.08 3.47 -13.33
C HIS A 54 3.46 3.13 -11.88
N LEU A 55 4.75 2.92 -11.60
CA LEU A 55 5.24 2.63 -10.25
C LEU A 55 4.89 3.75 -9.26
N ARG A 56 5.00 5.01 -9.68
CA ARG A 56 4.60 6.16 -8.87
C ARG A 56 3.11 6.12 -8.52
N ARG A 57 2.23 5.87 -9.49
CA ARG A 57 0.79 5.77 -9.24
C ARG A 57 0.49 4.63 -8.25
N LEU A 58 1.13 3.48 -8.42
CA LEU A 58 0.99 2.34 -7.52
C LEU A 58 1.44 2.69 -6.08
N ALA A 59 2.55 3.41 -5.94
CA ALA A 59 3.02 3.92 -4.65
C ALA A 59 2.01 4.85 -3.98
N GLU A 60 1.45 5.80 -4.74
CA GLU A 60 0.46 6.76 -4.25
C GLU A 60 -0.85 6.07 -3.84
N ASP A 61 -1.30 5.08 -4.62
CA ASP A 61 -2.46 4.25 -4.28
C ASP A 61 -2.23 3.42 -3.02
N SER A 62 -1.07 2.79 -2.89
CA SER A 62 -0.68 2.02 -1.71
C SER A 62 -0.61 2.89 -0.44
N ALA A 63 -0.03 4.09 -0.54
CA ALA A 63 0.01 5.06 0.55
C ALA A 63 -1.38 5.50 0.99
N ARG A 64 -2.28 5.80 0.04
CA ARG A 64 -3.69 6.12 0.33
C ARG A 64 -4.41 4.97 1.00
N GLY A 65 -4.21 3.74 0.54
CA GLY A 65 -4.80 2.53 1.12
C GLY A 65 -4.35 2.32 2.57
N THR A 66 -3.05 2.44 2.82
CA THR A 66 -2.44 2.32 4.16
C THR A 66 -3.00 3.36 5.13
N GLN A 67 -3.11 4.61 4.69
CA GLN A 67 -3.67 5.69 5.51
C GLN A 67 -5.13 5.40 5.91
N ARG A 68 -5.98 4.96 4.96
CA ARG A 68 -7.37 4.60 5.27
C ARG A 68 -7.47 3.47 6.29
N ALA A 69 -6.61 2.45 6.18
CA ALA A 69 -6.58 1.33 7.12
C ALA A 69 -6.18 1.78 8.54
N ILE A 70 -5.21 2.69 8.65
CA ILE A 70 -4.82 3.30 9.94
C ILE A 70 -6.01 4.07 10.54
N ASP A 71 -6.72 4.84 9.74
CA ASP A 71 -7.88 5.62 10.20
C ASP A 71 -9.01 4.70 10.68
N GLN A 72 -9.28 3.61 9.96
CA GLN A 72 -10.23 2.58 10.40
C GLN A 72 -9.82 1.93 11.74
N ILE A 73 -8.52 1.63 11.93
CA ILE A 73 -8.02 1.09 13.20
C ILE A 73 -8.22 2.10 14.34
N LYS A 74 -7.96 3.39 14.09
CA LYS A 74 -8.19 4.45 15.08
C LYS A 74 -9.67 4.56 15.46
N ASP A 75 -10.57 4.47 14.47
CA ASP A 75 -12.01 4.48 14.70
C ASP A 75 -12.43 3.27 15.56
N ILE A 76 -11.96 2.07 15.22
CA ILE A 76 -12.20 0.85 16.02
C ILE A 76 -11.72 1.05 17.47
N LEU A 77 -10.52 1.60 17.68
CA LEU A 77 -9.97 1.85 19.02
C LEU A 77 -10.78 2.91 19.78
N ALA A 78 -11.27 3.96 19.12
CA ALA A 78 -12.11 4.98 19.73
C ALA A 78 -13.47 4.38 20.16
N THR A 79 -14.12 3.61 19.29
CA THR A 79 -15.37 2.90 19.61
C THR A 79 -15.18 1.94 20.79
N ALA A 80 -14.12 1.14 20.80
CA ALA A 80 -13.83 0.21 21.89
C ALA A 80 -13.68 0.93 23.26
N ARG A 81 -13.04 2.10 23.29
CA ARG A 81 -12.89 2.91 24.52
C ARG A 81 -14.21 3.50 25.01
N THR A 82 -15.08 3.93 24.11
CA THR A 82 -16.42 4.43 24.49
C THR A 82 -17.27 3.31 25.09
N LEU A 83 -17.24 2.11 24.52
CA LEU A 83 -17.90 0.91 25.05
C LEU A 83 -17.42 0.54 26.47
N GLN A 84 -16.11 0.60 26.73
CA GLN A 84 -15.56 0.38 28.09
C GLN A 84 -16.00 1.45 29.09
N THR A 85 -16.20 2.68 28.65
CA THR A 85 -16.68 3.77 29.52
C THR A 85 -18.15 3.57 29.88
N TYR A 86 -18.98 3.06 28.95
CA TYR A 86 -20.37 2.70 29.26
C TYR A 86 -20.48 1.49 30.20
N ASP A 87 -19.54 0.54 30.18
CA ASP A 87 -19.50 -0.62 31.08
C ASP A 87 -19.06 -0.29 32.53
N SER A 88 -18.62 0.95 32.79
CA SER A 88 -18.20 1.41 34.12
C SER A 88 -19.35 1.61 35.13
N THR A 89 -20.61 1.34 34.74
CA THR A 89 -21.80 1.44 35.62
C THR A 89 -22.28 0.10 36.20
N GLY A 90 -21.51 -0.97 36.04
CA GLY A 90 -21.63 -2.15 36.92
C GLY A 90 -22.93 -2.95 36.79
N ARG A 91 -23.51 -3.06 35.59
CA ARG A 91 -24.61 -4.01 35.35
C ARG A 91 -24.41 -4.81 34.05
N ARG A 92 -24.13 -6.10 34.25
CA ARG A 92 -24.08 -7.15 33.23
C ARG A 92 -25.37 -7.14 32.41
N ARG A 93 -25.31 -6.70 31.15
CA ARG A 93 -26.35 -6.97 30.15
C ARG A 93 -25.74 -7.81 29.04
N GLN A 94 -26.02 -9.11 29.07
CA GLN A 94 -25.99 -9.91 27.85
C GLN A 94 -26.96 -9.24 26.87
N THR A 95 -26.46 -8.75 25.75
CA THR A 95 -27.32 -8.39 24.62
C THR A 95 -26.76 -9.13 23.43
N ALA A 96 -27.55 -10.06 22.90
CA ALA A 96 -27.20 -10.89 21.76
C ALA A 96 -26.87 -10.01 20.56
N THR A 97 -25.74 -10.29 19.92
CA THR A 97 -25.39 -9.72 18.62
C THR A 97 -26.33 -10.29 17.56
N ALA A 98 -27.48 -9.67 17.36
CA ALA A 98 -28.25 -9.79 16.13
C ALA A 98 -27.81 -8.64 15.21
N ALA A 99 -26.76 -8.89 14.41
CA ALA A 99 -26.44 -7.99 13.31
C ALA A 99 -27.42 -8.30 12.17
N ASP A 100 -28.47 -7.48 12.05
CA ASP A 100 -29.35 -7.51 10.89
C ASP A 100 -28.58 -6.93 9.69
N LEU A 101 -28.16 -7.80 8.76
CA LEU A 101 -27.65 -7.36 7.47
C LEU A 101 -28.79 -6.71 6.69
N PRO A 102 -28.67 -5.46 6.20
CA PRO A 102 -29.62 -4.96 5.22
C PRO A 102 -29.38 -5.67 3.88
N GLN A 103 -30.15 -6.72 3.62
CA GLN A 103 -30.33 -7.28 2.28
C GLN A 103 -31.15 -6.27 1.45
N ARG A 104 -30.65 -5.87 0.29
CA ARG A 104 -31.45 -5.21 -0.74
C ARG A 104 -31.31 -5.93 -2.07
N PHE A 105 -32.48 -6.11 -2.68
CA PHE A 105 -32.80 -6.75 -3.95
C PHE A 105 -32.18 -6.02 -5.14
#